data_AF-A0A516GER3-F1
#
_entry.id   AF-A0A516GER3-F1
#
_cell.length_a   1.000
_cell.length_b   1.000
_cell.length_c   1.000
_cell.angle_alpha   90.00
_cell.angle_beta   90.00
_cell.angle_gamma   90.00
#
_symmetry.space_group_name_H-M   'P 1'
#
loop_
_entity.id
_entity.type
_entity.pdbx_description
1 polymer ?
#
loop_
_entity_poly.entity_id
_entity_poly.type
_entity_poly.pdbx_seq_one_letter_code
_entity_poly.pdbx_strand_id
1 'polypeptide(L)'
;MPLPENDAGVGYSFGLEVDGIQIKHITEISGLKMEQDVVELKQNDSKGNYVIKKIPGRWKAGELTVTRPLNADNSFKDWVKNAQLGKMGDVRKGGAVILYDYENAPVARYNFTNAWPKSLEMSTLKAGDTSVLTEKLVMTYEKLEAE
;
A
#
# COMPACT_ATOMS: atom_id res chain seq x y z
N MET A 1 -16.29 1.40 -11.37
CA MET A 1 -16.97 2.44 -12.17
C MET A 1 -16.13 3.69 -12.05
N PRO A 2 -15.65 4.32 -13.15
CA PRO A 2 -14.83 5.52 -13.02
C PRO A 2 -15.68 6.66 -12.42
N LEU A 3 -15.08 7.44 -11.52
CA LEU A 3 -15.71 8.59 -10.89
C LEU A 3 -16.23 9.61 -11.92
N PRO A 4 -17.38 10.25 -11.69
CA PRO A 4 -17.86 11.37 -12.51
C PRO A 4 -16.88 12.55 -12.47
N GLU A 5 -16.80 13.25 -13.59
CA GLU A 5 -15.74 14.17 -14.08
C GLU A 5 -15.37 15.39 -13.19
N ASN A 6 -15.87 15.52 -11.96
CA ASN A 6 -15.60 16.69 -11.13
C ASN A 6 -15.61 16.49 -9.61
N ASP A 7 -15.83 15.28 -9.10
CA ASP A 7 -15.67 14.99 -7.68
C ASP A 7 -14.32 14.32 -7.43
N ALA A 8 -13.41 15.08 -6.82
CA ALA A 8 -12.19 14.51 -6.28
C ALA A 8 -12.58 13.59 -5.12
N GLY A 9 -12.36 12.27 -5.28
CA GLY A 9 -12.58 11.29 -4.23
C GLY A 9 -11.96 11.79 -2.92
N VAL A 10 -12.79 11.99 -1.91
CA VAL A 10 -12.36 12.77 -0.76
C VAL A 10 -11.38 11.93 0.05
N GLY A 11 -10.10 12.36 0.08
CA GLY A 11 -9.01 11.64 0.74
C GLY A 11 -9.12 11.47 2.26
N TYR A 12 -10.25 11.85 2.89
CA TYR A 12 -10.51 11.60 4.30
C TYR A 12 -11.16 10.24 4.58
N SER A 13 -11.84 9.62 3.60
CA SER A 13 -12.53 8.33 3.81
C SER A 13 -11.82 7.20 3.09
N PHE A 14 -11.07 6.43 3.86
CA PHE A 14 -10.39 5.23 3.40
C PHE A 14 -10.40 4.15 4.49
N GLY A 15 -10.37 2.89 4.06
CA GLY A 15 -10.25 1.73 4.92
C GLY A 15 -9.09 0.85 4.47
N LEU A 16 -8.45 0.18 5.43
CA LEU A 16 -7.49 -0.88 5.15
C LEU A 16 -8.05 -2.19 5.69
N GLU A 17 -8.07 -3.18 4.83
CA GLU A 17 -8.32 -4.57 5.19
C GLU A 17 -7.00 -5.34 5.07
N VAL A 18 -6.65 -6.09 6.10
CA VAL A 18 -5.50 -7.00 6.08
C VAL A 18 -5.98 -8.36 6.55
N ASP A 19 -5.82 -9.39 5.71
CA ASP A 19 -6.16 -10.78 6.03
C ASP A 19 -7.65 -10.98 6.37
N GLY A 20 -8.53 -10.20 5.73
CA GLY A 20 -9.97 -10.19 6.03
C GLY A 20 -10.35 -9.46 7.32
N ILE A 21 -9.37 -8.85 8.01
CA ILE A 21 -9.60 -8.01 9.19
C ILE A 21 -9.53 -6.55 8.76
N GLN A 22 -10.64 -5.83 8.88
CA GLN A 22 -10.66 -4.40 8.67
C GLN A 22 -9.95 -3.70 9.85
N ILE A 23 -8.83 -3.06 9.56
CA ILE A 23 -8.09 -2.26 10.54
C ILE A 23 -8.84 -0.96 10.74
N LYS A 24 -9.33 -0.76 11.96
CA LYS A 24 -10.01 0.48 12.37
C LYS A 24 -8.98 1.51 12.84
N HIS A 25 -9.30 2.79 12.65
CA HIS A 25 -8.49 3.94 13.07
C HIS A 25 -7.13 4.00 12.35
N ILE A 26 -7.15 4.46 11.10
CA ILE A 26 -5.94 4.72 10.32
C ILE A 26 -5.91 6.22 10.05
N THR A 27 -4.75 6.82 10.25
CA THR A 27 -4.54 8.25 10.06
C THR A 27 -4.10 8.54 8.63
N GLU A 28 -3.28 7.68 8.04
CA GLU A 28 -2.76 7.89 6.70
C GLU A 28 -2.37 6.56 6.04
N ILE A 29 -2.62 6.44 4.74
CA ILE A 29 -2.08 5.38 3.88
C ILE A 29 -1.35 6.05 2.72
N SER A 30 -0.05 5.74 2.58
CA SER A 30 0.86 6.35 1.62
C SER A 30 1.65 5.27 0.88
N GLY A 31 2.11 5.53 -0.35
CA GLY A 31 2.94 4.55 -1.10
C GLY A 31 2.16 3.52 -1.93
N LEU A 32 0.86 3.74 -2.17
CA LEU A 32 0.12 3.04 -3.22
C LEU A 32 0.70 3.42 -4.58
N LYS A 33 1.62 2.61 -5.09
CA LYS A 33 2.29 2.86 -6.37
C LYS A 33 2.34 1.58 -7.18
N MET A 34 1.62 1.58 -8.30
CA MET A 34 1.69 0.52 -9.30
C MET A 34 2.80 0.89 -10.28
N GLU A 35 3.94 0.22 -10.19
CA GLU A 35 5.04 0.39 -11.14
C GLU A 35 5.25 -0.89 -11.94
N GLN A 36 5.41 -0.73 -13.24
CA GLN A 36 5.84 -1.80 -14.14
C GLN A 36 7.18 -1.40 -14.75
N ASP A 37 8.12 -2.34 -14.76
CA ASP A 37 9.38 -2.15 -15.44
C ASP A 37 9.14 -2.01 -16.95
N VAL A 38 9.88 -1.15 -17.64
CA VAL A 38 9.76 -0.97 -19.09
C VAL A 38 11.05 -1.45 -19.74
N VAL A 39 10.95 -2.56 -20.48
CA VAL A 39 12.09 -3.07 -21.24
C VAL A 39 12.12 -2.35 -22.58
N GLU A 40 13.17 -1.57 -22.81
CA GLU A 40 13.37 -0.87 -24.08
C GLU A 40 14.08 -1.77 -25.09
N LEU A 41 13.33 -2.30 -26.05
CA LEU A 41 13.88 -3.03 -27.18
C LEU A 41 14.27 -2.02 -28.28
N LYS A 42 15.58 -1.80 -28.43
CA LYS A 42 16.15 -0.97 -29.50
C LYS A 42 16.29 -1.83 -30.75
N GLN A 43 15.42 -1.63 -31.73
CA GLN A 43 15.48 -2.34 -33.01
C GLN A 43 15.75 -1.34 -34.14
N ASN A 44 16.61 -1.73 -35.09
CA ASN A 44 16.71 -1.03 -36.35
C ASN A 44 15.59 -1.51 -37.27
N ASP A 45 14.79 -0.56 -37.77
CA ASP A 45 13.85 -0.85 -38.85
C ASP A 45 14.63 -1.24 -40.13
N SER A 46 13.98 -1.93 -41.07
CA SER A 46 14.59 -2.33 -42.35
C SER A 46 15.11 -1.15 -43.20
N LYS A 47 14.79 0.10 -42.82
CA LYS A 47 15.31 1.34 -43.40
C LYS A 47 16.44 2.01 -42.60
N GLY A 48 17.00 1.37 -41.57
CA GLY A 48 18.13 1.90 -40.78
C GLY A 48 17.75 3.01 -39.79
N ASN A 49 16.46 3.17 -39.49
CA ASN A 49 15.99 4.12 -38.48
C ASN A 49 15.98 3.45 -37.11
N TYR A 50 16.49 4.16 -36.09
CA TYR A 50 16.55 3.68 -34.72
C TYR A 50 15.16 3.74 -34.09
N VAL A 51 14.52 2.59 -33.88
CA VAL A 51 13.18 2.50 -33.26
C VAL A 51 13.32 1.93 -31.86
N ILE A 52 12.89 2.69 -30.87
CA ILE A 52 12.84 2.25 -29.46
C ILE A 52 11.43 1.73 -29.21
N LYS A 53 11.28 0.40 -29.10
CA LYS A 53 10.01 -0.23 -28.75
C LYS A 53 9.98 -0.51 -27.26
N LYS A 54 9.02 0.10 -26.56
CA LYS A 54 8.81 -0.12 -25.12
C LYS A 54 7.97 -1.38 -24.93
N ILE A 55 8.52 -2.37 -24.26
CA ILE A 55 7.83 -3.62 -23.91
C ILE A 55 7.49 -3.56 -22.43
N PRO A 56 6.23 -3.78 -22.03
CA PRO A 56 5.87 -3.86 -20.61
C PRO A 56 6.60 -5.06 -19.98
N GLY A 57 7.47 -4.77 -19.03
CA GLY A 57 8.31 -5.72 -18.29
C GLY A 57 7.61 -6.28 -17.06
N ARG A 58 8.40 -6.77 -16.10
CA ARG A 58 7.88 -7.36 -14.85
C ARG A 58 7.26 -6.29 -13.94
N TRP A 59 6.27 -6.71 -13.17
CA TRP A 59 5.65 -5.86 -12.16
C TRP A 59 6.68 -5.63 -11.05
N LYS A 60 6.79 -4.38 -10.61
CA LYS A 60 7.70 -4.01 -9.53
C LYS A 60 6.94 -4.06 -8.21
N ALA A 61 7.49 -4.79 -7.25
CA ALA A 61 6.97 -4.79 -5.89
C ALA A 61 7.01 -3.36 -5.32
N GLY A 62 5.91 -2.94 -4.70
CA GLY A 62 5.77 -1.62 -4.10
C GLY A 62 5.88 -1.65 -2.58
N GLU A 63 5.85 -0.48 -1.97
CA GLU A 63 5.90 -0.30 -0.51
C GLU A 63 4.70 0.53 -0.07
N LEU A 64 3.91 0.00 0.86
CA LEU A 64 2.78 0.69 1.49
C LEU A 64 3.20 1.14 2.88
N THR A 65 2.99 2.41 3.19
CA THR A 65 3.16 2.98 4.51
C THR A 65 1.79 3.27 5.10
N VAL A 66 1.55 2.76 6.30
CA VAL A 66 0.30 2.96 7.04
C VAL A 66 0.63 3.60 8.37
N THR A 67 0.05 4.76 8.63
CA THR A 67 0.18 5.49 9.88
C THR A 67 -1.13 5.38 10.65
N ARG A 68 -1.06 4.93 11.90
CA ARG A 68 -2.22 4.80 12.79
C ARG A 68 -1.90 5.37 14.17
N PRO A 69 -2.88 5.84 14.95
CA PRO A 69 -2.63 6.13 16.36
C PRO A 69 -2.34 4.83 17.10
N LEU A 70 -1.47 4.91 18.11
CA LEU A 70 -1.14 3.81 19.00
C LEU A 70 -2.41 3.45 19.79
N ASN A 71 -3.02 2.35 19.40
CA ASN A 71 -4.17 1.77 20.07
C ASN A 71 -3.76 0.51 20.85
N ALA A 72 -4.66 0.00 21.68
CA ALA A 72 -4.46 -1.27 22.39
C ALA A 72 -4.36 -2.50 21.46
N ASP A 73 -4.64 -2.32 20.16
CA ASP A 73 -4.52 -3.37 19.15
C ASP A 73 -3.05 -3.68 18.85
N ASN A 74 -2.58 -4.83 19.32
CA ASN A 74 -1.22 -5.31 19.10
C ASN A 74 -1.02 -6.02 17.74
N SER A 75 -2.03 -6.01 16.85
CA SER A 75 -1.98 -6.78 15.61
C SER A 75 -0.79 -6.41 14.72
N PHE A 76 -0.43 -5.12 14.65
CA PHE A 76 0.74 -4.67 13.88
C PHE A 76 2.06 -5.12 14.53
N LYS A 77 2.17 -5.03 15.86
CA LYS A 77 3.36 -5.46 16.59
C LYS A 77 3.56 -6.96 16.48
N ASP A 78 2.48 -7.73 16.60
CA ASP A 78 2.52 -9.18 16.45
C ASP A 78 2.88 -9.57 15.01
N TRP A 79 2.32 -8.87 14.03
CA TRP A 79 2.65 -9.10 12.62
C TRP A 79 4.13 -8.84 12.31
N VAL A 80 4.68 -7.73 12.81
CA VAL A 80 6.11 -7.38 12.69
C VAL A 80 6.98 -8.40 13.42
N LYS A 81 6.58 -8.83 14.62
CA LYS A 81 7.31 -9.83 15.39
C LYS A 81 7.35 -11.17 14.67
N ASN A 82 6.24 -11.63 14.09
CA ASN A 82 6.21 -12.85 13.29
C ASN A 82 7.09 -12.75 12.04
N ALA A 83 7.15 -11.58 11.40
CA ALA A 83 8.06 -11.32 10.27
C ALA A 83 9.54 -11.39 10.70
N GLN A 84 9.90 -10.80 11.84
CA GLN A 84 11.25 -10.88 12.41
C GLN A 84 11.64 -12.30 12.82
N LEU A 85 10.68 -13.12 13.26
CA LEU A 85 10.89 -14.53 13.60
C LEU A 85 11.09 -15.43 12.35
N GLY A 86 11.09 -14.86 11.15
CA GLY A 86 11.36 -15.60 9.91
C GLY A 86 10.22 -16.48 9.44
N LYS A 87 9.01 -16.32 9.98
CA LYS A 87 7.79 -17.05 9.55
C LYS A 87 7.22 -16.49 8.25
N MET A 88 8.05 -16.40 7.22
CA MET A 88 7.74 -15.81 5.90
C MET A 88 6.52 -16.42 5.20
N GLY A 89 6.09 -17.64 5.57
CA GLY A 89 4.88 -18.27 5.04
C GLY A 89 3.57 -17.75 5.65
N ASP A 90 3.59 -17.32 6.92
CA ASP A 90 2.40 -16.92 7.69
C ASP A 90 2.24 -15.38 7.76
N VAL A 91 3.34 -14.66 7.54
CA VAL A 91 3.40 -13.19 7.62
C VAL A 91 2.97 -12.52 6.32
N ARG A 92 2.93 -13.26 5.21
CA ARG A 92 2.43 -12.74 3.93
C ARG A 92 0.92 -12.69 3.99
N LYS A 93 0.39 -11.50 4.22
CA LYS A 93 -1.05 -11.26 4.29
C LYS A 93 -1.51 -10.56 3.02
N GLY A 94 -2.64 -11.01 2.47
CA GLY A 94 -3.36 -10.25 1.45
C GLY A 94 -4.19 -9.16 2.11
N GLY A 95 -4.51 -8.11 1.37
CA GLY A 95 -5.37 -7.06 1.89
C GLY A 95 -5.85 -6.10 0.81
N ALA A 96 -6.67 -5.14 1.23
CA ALA A 96 -7.26 -4.17 0.33
C ALA A 96 -7.26 -2.78 0.95
N VAL A 97 -6.85 -1.76 0.19
CA VAL A 97 -7.15 -0.37 0.52
C VAL A 97 -8.42 0.03 -0.21
N ILE A 98 -9.44 0.40 0.54
CA ILE A 98 -10.74 0.82 -0.01
C ILE A 98 -10.84 2.32 0.18
N LEU A 99 -11.03 3.05 -0.92
CA LEU A 99 -11.41 4.46 -0.90
C LEU A 99 -12.94 4.55 -0.90
N TYR A 100 -13.49 5.41 -0.05
CA TYR A 100 -14.92 5.66 0.02
C TYR A 100 -15.24 7.09 -0.42
N ASP A 101 -16.43 7.26 -1.00
CA ASP A 101 -16.95 8.57 -1.38
C ASP A 101 -17.61 9.30 -0.20
N TYR A 102 -18.11 10.52 -0.43
CA TYR A 102 -18.90 11.25 0.56
C TYR A 102 -20.19 10.52 0.98
N GLU A 103 -20.75 9.66 0.12
CA GLU A 103 -21.90 8.79 0.44
C GLU A 103 -21.50 7.47 1.13
N ASN A 104 -20.23 7.30 1.53
CA ASN A 104 -19.66 6.05 2.08
C ASN A 104 -19.71 4.86 1.09
N ALA A 105 -19.90 5.12 -0.21
CA ALA A 105 -19.82 4.09 -1.24
C ALA A 105 -18.34 3.79 -1.59
N PRO A 106 -17.92 2.52 -1.77
CA PRO A 106 -16.57 2.19 -2.20
C PRO A 106 -16.35 2.67 -3.64
N VAL A 107 -15.39 3.59 -3.81
CA VAL A 107 -15.06 4.23 -5.08
C VAL A 107 -13.95 3.49 -5.81
N ALA A 108 -12.91 3.12 -5.07
CA ALA A 108 -11.74 2.46 -5.60
C ALA A 108 -11.24 1.44 -4.58
N ARG A 109 -10.86 0.26 -5.07
CA ARG A 109 -10.30 -0.79 -4.22
C ARG A 109 -8.96 -1.23 -4.76
N TYR A 110 -7.93 -1.08 -3.94
CA TYR A 110 -6.56 -1.51 -4.25
C TYR A 110 -6.23 -2.76 -3.47
N ASN A 111 -6.32 -3.91 -4.13
CA ASN A 111 -5.99 -5.20 -3.55
C ASN A 111 -4.48 -5.43 -3.65
N PHE A 112 -3.84 -5.68 -2.51
CA PHE A 112 -2.44 -6.07 -2.45
C PHE A 112 -2.30 -7.53 -2.01
N THR A 113 -1.40 -8.26 -2.66
CA THR A 113 -1.15 -9.67 -2.37
C THR A 113 0.25 -9.87 -1.81
N ASN A 114 0.36 -10.80 -0.85
CA ASN A 114 1.60 -11.14 -0.15
C ASN A 114 2.32 -9.92 0.47
N ALA A 115 1.56 -9.05 1.12
CA ALA A 115 2.16 -7.96 1.88
C ALA A 115 2.79 -8.48 3.16
N TRP A 116 3.96 -7.95 3.51
CA TRP A 116 4.63 -8.26 4.77
C TRP A 116 5.28 -7.00 5.36
N PRO A 117 5.36 -6.88 6.69
CA PRO A 117 5.84 -5.67 7.35
C PRO A 117 7.37 -5.61 7.29
N LYS A 118 7.88 -4.54 6.70
CA LYS A 118 9.32 -4.25 6.59
C LYS A 118 9.86 -3.54 7.83
N SER A 119 9.11 -2.57 8.36
CA SER A 119 9.51 -1.78 9.51
C SER A 119 8.29 -1.24 10.25
N LEU A 120 8.42 -1.07 11.57
CA LEU A 120 7.44 -0.40 12.41
C LEU A 120 8.16 0.70 13.21
N GLU A 121 7.78 1.94 12.97
CA GLU A 121 8.30 3.12 13.65
C GLU A 121 7.23 3.65 14.61
N MET A 122 7.63 4.01 15.83
CA MET A 122 6.74 4.71 16.77
C MET A 122 7.11 6.18 16.81
N SER A 123 6.11 7.04 16.97
CA SER A 123 6.30 8.47 17.19
C SER A 123 7.20 8.75 18.40
N THR A 124 7.91 9.87 18.35
CA THR A 124 8.81 10.32 19.40
C THR A 124 8.08 10.50 20.73
N LEU A 125 8.51 9.74 21.74
CA LEU A 125 8.01 9.82 23.11
C LEU A 125 8.72 10.97 23.83
N LYS A 126 8.04 12.11 23.99
CA LYS A 126 8.56 13.25 24.74
C LYS A 126 7.73 13.47 26.01
N ALA A 127 8.40 13.47 27.16
CA ALA A 127 7.75 13.76 28.43
C ALA A 127 7.22 15.21 28.44
N GLY A 128 5.91 15.36 28.62
CA GLY A 128 5.21 16.66 28.62
C GLY A 128 4.51 17.03 27.30
N ASP A 129 4.65 16.22 26.26
CA ASP A 129 3.91 16.42 25.01
C ASP A 129 2.51 15.78 25.12
N THR A 130 1.46 16.52 24.74
CA THR A 130 0.07 16.03 24.75
C THR A 130 -0.34 15.44 23.39
N SER A 131 0.63 15.19 22.52
CA SER A 131 0.39 14.63 21.19
C SER A 131 0.02 13.15 21.27
N VAL A 132 -0.93 12.73 20.41
CA VAL A 132 -1.31 11.32 20.27
C VAL A 132 -0.11 10.56 19.70
N LEU A 133 0.30 9.48 20.36
CA LEU A 133 1.32 8.59 19.84
C LEU A 133 0.80 7.92 18.57
N THR A 134 1.57 7.96 17.48
CA THR A 134 1.25 7.23 16.25
C THR A 134 2.30 6.17 15.95
N GLU A 135 1.87 5.07 15.35
CA GLU A 135 2.70 4.01 14.82
C GLU A 135 2.64 4.06 13.29
N LYS A 136 3.81 4.05 12.66
CA LYS A 136 3.99 4.03 11.22
C LYS A 136 4.55 2.69 10.81
N LEU A 137 3.75 1.91 10.10
CA LEU A 137 4.14 0.62 9.54
C LEU A 137 4.49 0.78 8.07
N VAL A 138 5.68 0.37 7.69
CA VAL A 138 6.07 0.20 6.30
C VAL A 138 5.98 -1.29 5.97
N MET A 139 5.16 -1.65 4.99
CA MET A 139 5.05 -2.99 4.44
C MET A 139 5.37 -2.99 2.96
N THR A 140 5.82 -4.11 2.44
CA THR A 140 6.04 -4.29 1.00
C THR A 140 5.14 -5.39 0.49
N TYR A 141 4.61 -5.22 -0.73
CA TYR A 141 3.68 -6.12 -1.38
C TYR A 141 4.22 -6.57 -2.74
N GLU A 142 3.93 -7.81 -3.11
CA GLU A 142 4.42 -8.38 -4.37
C GLU A 142 3.55 -8.00 -5.57
N LYS A 143 2.24 -7.83 -5.35
CA LYS A 143 1.28 -7.42 -6.37
C LYS A 143 0.31 -6.41 -5.80
N LEU A 144 -0.07 -5.46 -6.66
CA LEU A 144 -1.11 -4.47 -6.39
C LEU A 144 -2.04 -4.43 -7.61
N GLU A 145 -3.33 -4.63 -7.37
CA GLU A 145 -4.38 -4.69 -8.38
C GLU A 145 -5.46 -3.67 -7.98
N ALA A 146 -5.79 -2.77 -8.91
CA ALA A 146 -6.90 -1.83 -8.73
C ALA A 146 -8.17 -2.42 -9.36
N GLU A 147 -9.25 -2.49 -8.57
CA GLU A 147 -10.60 -2.90 -8.99
C GLU A 147 -11.51 -1.68 -9.18
#